data_AF-A0A1V5A220-F1
#
_entry.id   AF-A0A1V5A220-F1
#
_cell.length_a   1.000
_cell.length_b   1.000
_cell.length_c   1.000
_cell.angle_alpha   90.00
_cell.angle_beta   90.00
_cell.angle_gamma   90.00
#
_symmetry.space_group_name_H-M   'P 1'
#
loop_
_entity.id
_entity.type
_entity.pdbx_description
1 polymer ?
#
loop_
_entity_poly.entity_id
_entity_poly.type
_entity_poly.pdbx_seq_one_letter_code
_entity_poly.pdbx_strand_id
1 'polypeptide(L)'
;MLGAICLGFFLDLAWPDICAMGRRVTAKEARKGPVEEPDRPREEEPKSSLKAEKGKGQKSGKKQEPSPKTVEKPEKVTKKTAQKSRIRYIHILVAALFCACALLFAVGSVQYEYAVSASGGIRMNPDWRESLEWMEAHTPDTGVDYLRIYDENTFKYPDTAYGVMSWWDYGHLITYIAKRIPNANPFQSGVAGENGAATFFLSETEERNTAIADTLGTRYVMTDIEMSSGKFWAMATWYNSSAGQAPYVKTVLAPEQGLQGSYSAVSLYDASYFNTMIARLHNFDGSMVAGGQAYYVEVDDRLSSYPVATAAQMMDTAVARAAAEAYNQNAAPGTRAMVLSSNLLTPIDNVPALKHYRLVHESPTNVVPAGAGWDIKYVKVFEYVPGARIQGTGVIALDLVSNTGRTFTYKQASTDGEFIVPYSTTGSPYEVKAAGRYRIEGTGREIDVPETAVMQGLQVG
;
A
#
# COMPACT_ATOMS: atom_id res chain seq x y z
N MET A 1 19.88 -21.58 -20.41
CA MET A 1 20.01 -22.69 -21.38
C MET A 1 21.47 -22.96 -21.77
N LEU A 2 22.24 -21.97 -22.25
CA LEU A 2 23.65 -22.15 -22.61
C LEU A 2 24.55 -22.66 -21.45
N GLY A 3 24.36 -22.11 -20.23
CA GLY A 3 25.14 -22.52 -19.05
C GLY A 3 24.93 -23.96 -18.60
N ALA A 4 23.71 -24.50 -18.76
CA ALA A 4 23.41 -25.90 -18.44
C ALA A 4 24.06 -26.87 -19.45
N ILE A 5 24.11 -26.47 -20.73
CA ILE A 5 24.79 -27.22 -21.80
C ILE A 5 26.31 -27.24 -21.55
N CYS A 6 26.90 -26.10 -21.16
CA CYS A 6 28.32 -26.04 -20.80
C CYS A 6 28.65 -26.88 -19.56
N LEU A 7 27.84 -26.78 -18.50
CA LEU A 7 28.03 -27.57 -17.28
C LEU A 7 27.96 -29.09 -17.57
N GLY A 8 26.96 -29.53 -18.34
CA GLY A 8 26.82 -30.92 -18.76
C GLY A 8 28.03 -31.41 -19.55
N PHE A 9 28.52 -30.62 -20.51
CA PHE A 9 29.70 -30.95 -21.31
C PHE A 9 30.96 -31.14 -20.45
N PHE A 10 31.23 -30.24 -19.49
CA PHE A 10 32.42 -30.35 -18.63
C PHE A 10 32.30 -31.48 -17.59
N LEU A 11 31.09 -31.76 -17.11
CA LEU A 11 30.83 -32.93 -16.26
C LEU A 11 31.06 -34.24 -17.02
N ASP A 12 30.59 -34.35 -18.26
CA ASP A 12 30.80 -35.54 -19.12
C ASP A 12 32.29 -35.75 -19.44
N LEU A 13 33.04 -34.66 -19.66
CA LEU A 13 34.50 -34.68 -19.88
C LEU A 13 35.28 -35.11 -18.64
N ALA A 14 34.81 -34.75 -17.44
CA ALA A 14 35.44 -35.08 -16.17
C ALA A 14 35.00 -36.44 -15.62
N TRP A 15 33.82 -36.94 -16.01
CA TRP A 15 33.19 -38.14 -15.45
C TRP A 15 34.09 -39.39 -15.49
N PRO A 16 34.77 -39.72 -16.60
CA PRO A 16 35.67 -40.88 -16.64
C PRO A 16 36.84 -40.75 -15.64
N ASP A 17 37.35 -39.53 -15.47
CA ASP A 17 38.48 -39.20 -14.58
C ASP A 17 38.04 -39.19 -13.10
N ILE A 18 36.82 -38.71 -12.80
CA ILE A 18 36.17 -38.77 -11.47
C ILE A 18 35.93 -40.24 -11.07
N CYS A 19 35.34 -41.05 -11.96
CA CYS A 19 35.12 -42.47 -11.70
C CYS A 19 36.45 -43.25 -11.56
N ALA A 20 37.50 -42.86 -12.28
CA ALA A 20 38.83 -43.43 -12.13
C ALA A 20 39.48 -43.06 -10.78
N MET A 21 39.24 -41.83 -10.28
CA MET A 21 39.66 -41.42 -8.94
C MET A 21 38.94 -42.20 -7.85
N GLY A 22 37.60 -42.32 -7.93
CA GLY A 22 36.81 -43.12 -6.99
C GLY A 22 37.24 -44.59 -6.96
N ARG A 23 37.53 -45.18 -8.12
CA ARG A 23 38.09 -46.54 -8.24
C ARG A 23 39.50 -46.69 -7.64
N ARG A 24 40.34 -45.64 -7.68
CA ARG A 24 41.65 -45.65 -7.02
C ARG A 24 41.56 -45.48 -5.51
N VAL A 25 40.63 -44.67 -5.02
CA VAL A 25 40.37 -44.50 -3.58
C VAL A 25 39.87 -45.82 -2.99
N THR A 26 38.84 -46.41 -3.58
CA THR A 26 38.29 -47.73 -3.17
C THR A 26 39.32 -48.87 -3.30
N ALA A 27 40.17 -48.88 -4.33
CA ALA A 27 41.27 -49.86 -4.44
C ALA A 27 42.38 -49.65 -3.40
N LYS A 28 42.60 -48.40 -2.95
CA LYS A 28 43.56 -48.07 -1.88
C LYS A 28 43.00 -48.45 -0.50
N GLU A 29 41.68 -48.37 -0.32
CA GLU A 29 40.96 -48.87 0.86
C GLU A 29 40.88 -50.41 0.88
N ALA A 30 40.64 -51.07 -0.25
CA ALA A 30 40.64 -52.53 -0.35
C ALA A 30 42.02 -53.16 -0.11
N ARG A 31 43.11 -52.44 -0.41
CA ARG A 31 44.49 -52.84 -0.03
C ARG A 31 44.78 -52.69 1.46
N LYS A 32 43.91 -52.03 2.22
CA LYS A 32 43.95 -51.95 3.69
C LYS A 32 42.99 -52.97 4.34
N GLY A 33 42.67 -54.07 3.66
CA GLY A 33 41.90 -55.18 4.23
C GLY A 33 42.57 -55.83 5.46
N PRO A 34 41.80 -56.58 6.29
CA PRO A 34 41.74 -56.42 7.74
C PRO A 34 42.73 -57.29 8.52
N VAL A 35 43.03 -56.90 9.76
CA VAL A 35 43.68 -57.76 10.77
C VAL A 35 42.69 -58.86 11.16
N GLU A 36 43.10 -60.13 11.02
CA GLU A 36 42.33 -61.33 11.38
C GLU A 36 42.19 -61.47 12.91
N GLU A 37 40.98 -61.81 13.36
CA GLU A 37 40.77 -62.56 14.61
C GLU A 37 39.57 -63.52 14.40
N PRO A 38 39.60 -64.78 14.89
CA PRO A 38 38.77 -65.85 14.35
C PRO A 38 37.45 -66.09 15.11
N ASP A 39 36.44 -66.45 14.31
CA ASP A 39 35.27 -67.32 14.56
C ASP A 39 34.46 -67.22 15.87
N ARG A 40 33.15 -66.90 15.71
CA ARG A 40 32.01 -67.68 16.23
C ARG A 40 30.66 -67.21 15.62
N PRO A 41 29.56 -68.02 15.68
CA PRO A 41 28.85 -68.47 14.48
C PRO A 41 27.48 -67.82 14.23
N ARG A 42 26.95 -68.14 13.04
CA ARG A 42 25.67 -67.76 12.43
C ARG A 42 24.42 -68.17 13.21
N GLU A 43 23.38 -67.33 13.14
CA GLU A 43 21.93 -67.67 13.10
C GLU A 43 21.25 -66.64 12.17
N GLU A 44 20.78 -67.05 10.99
CA GLU A 44 19.41 -67.45 10.60
C GLU A 44 18.62 -66.33 9.87
N GLU A 45 18.29 -66.63 8.60
CA GLU A 45 17.25 -66.02 7.75
C GLU A 45 15.85 -66.11 8.43
N PRO A 46 14.72 -65.46 7.98
CA PRO A 46 14.37 -65.20 6.57
C PRO A 46 13.49 -63.97 6.20
N LYS A 47 13.65 -63.63 4.92
CA LYS A 47 12.68 -63.31 3.84
C LYS A 47 11.19 -63.05 4.16
N SER A 48 10.62 -62.06 3.45
CA SER A 48 9.59 -62.20 2.39
C SER A 48 8.78 -60.88 2.29
N SER A 49 8.12 -60.46 1.21
CA SER A 49 7.86 -61.00 -0.13
C SER A 49 7.45 -59.85 -1.06
N LEU A 50 7.81 -60.00 -2.33
CA LEU A 50 7.26 -59.27 -3.48
C LEU A 50 5.89 -59.84 -3.85
N LYS A 51 5.06 -59.04 -4.55
CA LYS A 51 4.35 -59.52 -5.74
C LYS A 51 4.01 -58.38 -6.72
N ALA A 52 4.32 -58.66 -7.97
CA ALA A 52 3.97 -57.92 -9.17
C ALA A 52 2.88 -58.67 -9.93
N GLU A 53 2.20 -58.00 -10.87
CA GLU A 53 1.49 -58.68 -11.96
C GLU A 53 1.64 -57.95 -13.31
N LYS A 54 1.85 -58.78 -14.35
CA LYS A 54 1.96 -58.53 -15.81
C LYS A 54 0.55 -58.36 -16.40
N GLY A 55 0.28 -57.90 -17.64
CA GLY A 55 1.04 -57.67 -18.87
C GLY A 55 0.11 -57.74 -20.10
N LYS A 56 0.70 -57.94 -21.29
CA LYS A 56 0.14 -58.10 -22.68
C LYS A 56 -0.11 -56.77 -23.44
N GLY A 57 0.21 -56.63 -24.72
CA GLY A 57 0.58 -57.59 -25.77
C GLY A 57 1.24 -56.91 -26.98
N GLN A 58 1.62 -57.74 -27.95
CA GLN A 58 2.69 -57.57 -28.96
C GLN A 58 2.12 -57.80 -30.38
N LYS A 59 2.69 -57.14 -31.41
CA LYS A 59 2.81 -57.52 -32.85
C LYS A 59 3.31 -56.28 -33.61
N SER A 60 4.55 -56.14 -34.10
CA SER A 60 5.37 -56.88 -35.09
C SER A 60 4.81 -56.90 -36.52
N GLY A 61 5.59 -56.36 -37.47
CA GLY A 61 5.30 -56.36 -38.90
C GLY A 61 6.34 -55.54 -39.68
N LYS A 62 7.39 -56.21 -40.15
CA LYS A 62 8.65 -55.71 -40.72
C LYS A 62 8.61 -55.75 -42.26
N LYS A 63 9.22 -54.80 -42.97
CA LYS A 63 9.83 -55.04 -44.31
C LYS A 63 10.98 -54.05 -44.58
N GLN A 64 12.20 -54.60 -44.53
CA GLN A 64 13.45 -54.14 -45.15
C GLN A 64 13.35 -54.39 -46.68
N GLU A 65 14.11 -53.85 -47.63
CA GLU A 65 15.54 -53.48 -47.83
C GLU A 65 15.63 -52.93 -49.31
N PRO A 66 16.78 -52.62 -49.98
CA PRO A 66 18.17 -52.55 -49.53
C PRO A 66 19.00 -51.34 -50.04
N SER A 67 20.11 -51.12 -49.35
CA SER A 67 21.31 -50.39 -49.79
C SER A 67 22.19 -51.26 -50.71
N PRO A 68 23.09 -50.69 -51.54
CA PRO A 68 24.25 -51.42 -52.05
C PRO A 68 25.50 -51.18 -51.21
N LYS A 69 26.11 -52.30 -50.81
CA LYS A 69 27.42 -52.46 -50.17
C LYS A 69 28.56 -52.09 -51.12
N THR A 70 29.72 -51.68 -50.57
CA THR A 70 31.02 -52.07 -51.15
C THR A 70 32.09 -52.31 -50.07
N VAL A 71 32.33 -53.61 -49.81
CA VAL A 71 33.63 -54.30 -49.60
C VAL A 71 34.59 -53.88 -48.46
N GLU A 72 34.70 -54.79 -47.47
CA GLU A 72 35.83 -54.94 -46.54
C GLU A 72 37.01 -55.71 -47.16
N LYS A 73 38.22 -55.45 -46.66
CA LYS A 73 39.40 -56.35 -46.72
C LYS A 73 39.95 -56.61 -45.31
N PRO A 74 40.56 -57.78 -45.01
CA PRO A 74 40.65 -58.32 -43.65
C PRO A 74 42.00 -58.11 -42.93
N GLU A 75 41.91 -58.32 -41.61
CA GLU A 75 42.91 -58.76 -40.62
C GLU A 75 44.08 -57.85 -40.17
N LYS A 76 44.09 -57.57 -38.85
CA LYS A 76 45.02 -58.20 -37.88
C LYS A 76 44.68 -57.83 -36.44
N VAL A 77 44.37 -58.83 -35.62
CA VAL A 77 44.22 -58.71 -34.16
C VAL A 77 45.61 -58.65 -33.52
N THR A 78 45.98 -57.51 -32.96
CA THR A 78 47.12 -57.37 -32.05
C THR A 78 46.62 -57.07 -30.64
N LYS A 79 46.93 -57.98 -29.69
CA LYS A 79 46.69 -57.82 -28.25
C LYS A 79 47.22 -56.47 -27.77
N LYS A 80 46.36 -55.57 -27.30
CA LYS A 80 46.75 -54.34 -26.59
C LYS A 80 46.73 -54.58 -25.09
N THR A 81 47.92 -54.53 -24.51
CA THR A 81 48.25 -54.47 -23.09
C THR A 81 47.46 -53.35 -22.39
N ALA A 82 46.91 -53.63 -21.21
CA ALA A 82 46.09 -52.70 -20.43
C ALA A 82 46.86 -51.40 -20.09
N GLN A 83 46.48 -50.30 -20.73
CA GLN A 83 47.02 -48.97 -20.48
C GLN A 83 46.42 -48.43 -19.16
N LYS A 84 47.26 -48.24 -18.13
CA LYS A 84 46.87 -47.52 -16.90
C LYS A 84 46.34 -46.13 -17.30
N SER A 85 45.04 -45.87 -17.15
CA SER A 85 44.48 -44.55 -17.42
C SER A 85 45.09 -43.52 -16.47
N ARG A 86 45.72 -42.49 -17.03
CA ARG A 86 46.30 -41.38 -16.30
C ARG A 86 45.17 -40.40 -16.00
N ILE A 87 44.77 -40.29 -14.74
CA ILE A 87 43.71 -39.36 -14.30
C ILE A 87 44.12 -37.94 -14.69
N ARG A 88 43.27 -37.26 -15.44
CA ARG A 88 43.48 -35.86 -15.84
C ARG A 88 42.80 -34.94 -14.85
N TYR A 89 43.52 -34.59 -13.79
CA TYR A 89 43.05 -33.66 -12.75
C TYR A 89 42.58 -32.31 -13.28
N ILE A 90 43.09 -31.87 -14.43
CA ILE A 90 42.67 -30.62 -15.08
C ILE A 90 41.18 -30.63 -15.47
N HIS A 91 40.64 -31.76 -15.92
CA HIS A 91 39.20 -31.86 -16.26
C HIS A 91 38.33 -31.77 -15.01
N ILE A 92 38.79 -32.34 -13.90
CA ILE A 92 38.08 -32.34 -12.62
C ILE A 92 38.09 -30.93 -12.02
N LEU A 93 39.22 -30.23 -12.08
CA LEU A 93 39.34 -28.83 -11.66
C LEU A 93 38.42 -27.91 -12.49
N VAL A 94 38.40 -28.10 -13.81
CA VAL A 94 37.53 -27.33 -14.70
C VAL A 94 36.05 -27.62 -14.39
N ALA A 95 35.66 -28.89 -14.24
CA ALA A 95 34.28 -29.24 -13.86
C ALA A 95 33.88 -28.68 -12.49
N ALA A 96 34.77 -28.75 -11.49
CA ALA A 96 34.52 -28.18 -10.16
C ALA A 96 34.33 -26.65 -10.22
N LEU A 97 35.14 -25.95 -11.04
CA LEU A 97 34.99 -24.51 -11.27
C LEU A 97 33.63 -24.20 -11.91
N PHE A 98 33.23 -24.94 -12.95
CA PHE A 98 31.91 -24.74 -13.57
C PHE A 98 30.75 -25.04 -12.62
N CYS A 99 30.85 -26.07 -11.77
CA CYS A 99 29.87 -26.33 -10.72
C CYS A 99 29.79 -25.18 -9.70
N ALA A 100 30.93 -24.64 -9.27
CA ALA A 100 30.98 -23.51 -8.35
C ALA A 100 30.37 -22.24 -8.97
N CYS A 101 30.68 -21.95 -10.23
CA CYS A 101 30.06 -20.85 -10.97
C CYS A 101 28.55 -21.05 -11.16
N ALA A 102 28.09 -22.27 -11.44
CA ALA A 102 26.67 -22.58 -11.57
C ALA A 102 25.91 -22.42 -10.24
N LEU A 103 26.52 -22.82 -9.12
CA LEU A 103 25.98 -22.60 -7.78
C LEU A 103 25.89 -21.11 -7.43
N LEU A 104 26.96 -20.34 -7.70
CA LEU A 104 26.96 -18.90 -7.49
C LEU A 104 25.90 -18.20 -8.35
N PHE A 105 25.74 -18.63 -9.61
CA PHE A 105 24.70 -18.12 -10.48
C PHE A 105 23.29 -18.45 -9.95
N ALA A 106 23.04 -19.70 -9.54
CA ALA A 106 21.74 -20.10 -9.00
C ALA A 106 21.39 -19.33 -7.71
N VAL A 107 22.34 -19.19 -6.78
CA VAL A 107 22.15 -18.42 -5.55
C VAL A 107 21.93 -16.93 -5.86
N GLY A 108 22.73 -16.35 -6.75
CA GLY A 108 22.59 -14.97 -7.18
C GLY A 108 21.26 -14.69 -7.88
N SER A 109 20.79 -15.62 -8.73
CA SER A 109 19.48 -15.53 -9.38
C SER A 109 18.34 -15.60 -8.36
N VAL A 110 18.37 -16.53 -7.40
CA VAL A 110 17.35 -16.62 -6.35
C VAL A 110 17.37 -15.38 -5.45
N GLN A 111 18.55 -14.87 -5.09
CA GLN A 111 18.68 -13.63 -4.32
C GLN A 111 18.17 -12.42 -5.09
N TYR A 112 18.45 -12.34 -6.39
CA TYR A 112 17.94 -11.28 -7.26
C TYR A 112 16.43 -11.33 -7.40
N GLU A 113 15.85 -12.51 -7.66
CA GLU A 113 14.41 -12.72 -7.71
C GLU A 113 13.74 -12.41 -6.37
N TYR A 114 14.36 -12.80 -5.25
CA TYR A 114 13.88 -12.44 -3.91
C TYR A 114 13.95 -10.93 -3.67
N ALA A 115 15.04 -10.27 -4.08
CA ALA A 115 15.18 -8.82 -3.97
C ALA A 115 14.16 -8.07 -4.82
N VAL A 116 13.90 -8.52 -6.05
CA VAL A 116 12.86 -7.98 -6.94
C VAL A 116 11.45 -8.26 -6.40
N SER A 117 11.21 -9.45 -5.85
CA SER A 117 9.95 -9.78 -5.19
C SER A 117 9.74 -8.98 -3.89
N ALA A 118 10.82 -8.57 -3.23
CA ALA A 118 10.81 -7.76 -2.02
C ALA A 118 10.79 -6.26 -2.32
N SER A 119 11.14 -5.82 -3.53
CA SER A 119 11.24 -4.40 -3.91
C SER A 119 9.90 -3.70 -4.19
N GLY A 120 8.78 -4.27 -3.73
CA GLY A 120 7.50 -3.56 -3.52
C GLY A 120 6.67 -3.17 -4.75
N GLY A 121 7.24 -3.01 -5.94
CA GLY A 121 6.55 -2.43 -7.11
C GLY A 121 5.31 -3.19 -7.64
N ILE A 122 5.12 -4.46 -7.25
CA ILE A 122 3.95 -5.30 -7.62
C ILE A 122 3.15 -5.73 -6.37
N ARG A 123 3.59 -5.37 -5.16
CA ARG A 123 2.90 -5.74 -3.92
C ARG A 123 1.80 -4.76 -3.64
N MET A 124 0.59 -5.29 -3.45
CA MET A 124 -0.51 -4.57 -2.80
C MET A 124 0.01 -3.92 -1.52
N ASN A 125 -0.26 -2.64 -1.33
CA ASN A 125 0.06 -1.95 -0.08
C ASN A 125 -0.61 -2.72 1.08
N PRO A 126 0.14 -3.14 2.11
CA PRO A 126 -0.38 -3.99 3.17
C PRO A 126 -1.47 -3.31 4.00
N ASP A 127 -1.38 -1.99 4.22
CA ASP A 127 -2.39 -1.21 4.92
C ASP A 127 -3.70 -1.16 4.13
N TRP A 128 -3.64 -0.96 2.80
CA TRP A 128 -4.81 -1.05 1.94
C TRP A 128 -5.43 -2.46 1.94
N ARG A 129 -4.62 -3.51 1.85
CA ARG A 129 -5.13 -4.89 1.93
C ARG A 129 -5.86 -5.12 3.25
N GLU A 130 -5.21 -4.82 4.37
CA GLU A 130 -5.76 -5.01 5.71
C GLU A 130 -7.09 -4.27 5.86
N SER A 131 -7.15 -3.00 5.47
CA SER A 131 -8.36 -2.19 5.62
C SER A 131 -9.51 -2.64 4.70
N LEU A 132 -9.20 -3.22 3.54
CA LEU A 132 -10.20 -3.79 2.64
C LEU A 132 -10.71 -5.15 3.14
N GLU A 133 -9.85 -6.00 3.70
CA GLU A 133 -10.23 -7.25 4.36
C GLU A 133 -11.09 -6.95 5.61
N TRP A 134 -10.73 -5.93 6.38
CA TRP A 134 -11.56 -5.43 7.47
C TRP A 134 -12.94 -4.99 6.98
N MET A 135 -13.00 -4.20 5.89
CA MET A 135 -14.26 -3.72 5.32
C MET A 135 -15.15 -4.87 4.85
N GLU A 136 -14.57 -5.90 4.22
CA GLU A 136 -15.31 -7.10 3.80
C GLU A 136 -16.05 -7.74 4.99
N ALA A 137 -15.36 -7.87 6.11
CA ALA A 137 -15.81 -8.60 7.30
C ALA A 137 -16.70 -7.79 8.26
N HIS A 138 -16.52 -6.47 8.31
CA HIS A 138 -17.11 -5.62 9.38
C HIS A 138 -18.11 -4.57 8.88
N THR A 139 -18.37 -4.50 7.58
CA THR A 139 -19.44 -3.64 7.03
C THR A 139 -20.62 -4.49 6.53
N PRO A 140 -21.86 -3.97 6.52
CA PRO A 140 -23.02 -4.73 6.05
C PRO A 140 -22.85 -5.23 4.61
N ASP A 141 -23.51 -6.33 4.27
CA ASP A 141 -23.55 -6.78 2.87
C ASP A 141 -24.34 -5.77 2.02
N THR A 142 -23.93 -5.55 0.77
CA THR A 142 -24.62 -4.62 -0.15
C THR A 142 -25.90 -5.22 -0.74
N GLY A 143 -26.10 -6.54 -0.63
CA GLY A 143 -27.16 -7.30 -1.30
C GLY A 143 -26.86 -7.63 -2.77
N VAL A 144 -25.73 -7.15 -3.32
CA VAL A 144 -25.28 -7.49 -4.67
C VAL A 144 -24.41 -8.75 -4.61
N ASP A 145 -24.89 -9.84 -5.20
CA ASP A 145 -24.16 -11.10 -5.33
C ASP A 145 -22.95 -10.93 -6.26
N TYR A 146 -21.77 -10.94 -5.64
CA TYR A 146 -20.49 -10.72 -6.29
C TYR A 146 -20.17 -11.69 -7.44
N LEU A 147 -20.65 -12.93 -7.40
CA LEU A 147 -20.33 -13.96 -8.40
C LEU A 147 -21.43 -14.13 -9.45
N ARG A 148 -22.54 -13.41 -9.31
CA ARG A 148 -23.67 -13.51 -10.24
C ARG A 148 -23.34 -12.82 -11.56
N ILE A 149 -23.77 -13.46 -12.64
CA ILE A 149 -23.79 -12.85 -13.96
C ILE A 149 -25.06 -12.00 -14.06
N TYR A 150 -24.89 -10.71 -14.28
CA TYR A 150 -25.97 -9.73 -14.41
C TYR A 150 -26.19 -9.35 -15.87
N ASP A 151 -27.45 -9.06 -16.21
CA ASP A 151 -27.81 -8.45 -17.48
C ASP A 151 -27.85 -6.93 -17.31
N GLU A 152 -27.09 -6.23 -18.15
CA GLU A 152 -26.88 -4.78 -18.07
C GLU A 152 -28.19 -3.98 -18.17
N ASN A 153 -29.15 -4.45 -18.98
CA ASN A 153 -30.38 -3.72 -19.28
C ASN A 153 -31.45 -3.86 -18.19
N THR A 154 -31.35 -4.90 -17.36
CA THR A 154 -32.36 -5.25 -16.36
C THR A 154 -31.86 -5.16 -14.92
N PHE A 155 -30.55 -5.02 -14.72
CA PHE A 155 -29.97 -4.90 -13.40
C PHE A 155 -30.48 -3.64 -12.66
N LYS A 156 -30.84 -3.84 -11.39
CA LYS A 156 -31.12 -2.78 -10.43
C LYS A 156 -30.44 -3.11 -9.12
N TYR A 157 -29.84 -2.10 -8.51
CA TYR A 157 -29.31 -2.23 -7.16
C TYR A 157 -30.44 -2.53 -6.17
N PRO A 158 -30.24 -3.44 -5.21
CA PRO A 158 -31.19 -3.65 -4.12
C PRO A 158 -31.19 -2.42 -3.17
N ASP A 159 -32.25 -2.24 -2.39
CA ASP A 159 -32.38 -1.13 -1.44
C ASP A 159 -31.31 -1.15 -0.33
N THR A 160 -30.68 -2.30 -0.11
CA THR A 160 -29.55 -2.47 0.82
C THR A 160 -28.21 -2.00 0.26
N ALA A 161 -28.14 -1.73 -1.04
CA ALA A 161 -26.89 -1.36 -1.69
C ALA A 161 -26.39 0.00 -1.22
N TYR A 162 -25.08 0.11 -1.10
CA TYR A 162 -24.42 1.36 -0.77
C TYR A 162 -23.07 1.45 -1.47
N GLY A 163 -22.60 2.68 -1.67
CA GLY A 163 -21.32 3.01 -2.26
C GLY A 163 -20.20 3.20 -1.24
N VAL A 164 -18.98 2.96 -1.69
CA VAL A 164 -17.74 3.29 -0.99
C VAL A 164 -17.00 4.35 -1.79
N MET A 165 -16.88 5.55 -1.21
CA MET A 165 -16.19 6.67 -1.81
C MET A 165 -14.69 6.58 -1.52
N SER A 166 -13.88 6.63 -2.56
CA SER A 166 -12.43 6.73 -2.46
C SER A 166 -11.88 7.32 -3.76
N TRP A 167 -10.57 7.56 -3.82
CA TRP A 167 -9.95 7.93 -5.07
C TRP A 167 -10.01 6.76 -6.07
N TRP A 168 -10.16 7.09 -7.36
CA TRP A 168 -10.49 6.11 -8.40
C TRP A 168 -9.45 5.00 -8.56
N ASP A 169 -8.17 5.27 -8.26
CA ASP A 169 -7.09 4.29 -8.20
C ASP A 169 -7.47 3.03 -7.40
N TYR A 170 -8.27 3.20 -6.35
CA TYR A 170 -8.58 2.14 -5.37
C TYR A 170 -9.88 1.38 -5.66
N GLY A 171 -10.68 1.82 -6.63
CA GLY A 171 -12.02 1.25 -6.85
C GLY A 171 -12.04 -0.24 -7.18
N HIS A 172 -11.07 -0.72 -7.96
CA HIS A 172 -10.93 -2.18 -8.18
C HIS A 172 -10.59 -2.91 -6.89
N LEU A 173 -9.77 -2.34 -6.01
CA LEU A 173 -9.39 -2.99 -4.76
C LEU A 173 -10.60 -3.12 -3.82
N ILE A 174 -11.41 -2.05 -3.74
CA ILE A 174 -12.71 -2.04 -3.05
C ILE A 174 -13.63 -3.13 -3.60
N THR A 175 -13.68 -3.29 -4.93
CA THR A 175 -14.52 -4.30 -5.58
C THR A 175 -14.01 -5.72 -5.30
N TYR A 176 -12.73 -5.99 -5.52
CA TYR A 176 -12.17 -7.36 -5.52
C TYR A 176 -11.85 -7.91 -4.13
N ILE A 177 -11.45 -7.04 -3.19
CA ILE A 177 -11.05 -7.46 -1.84
C ILE A 177 -12.21 -7.22 -0.89
N ALA A 178 -12.67 -5.98 -0.77
CA ALA A 178 -13.74 -5.65 0.17
C ALA A 178 -15.13 -6.15 -0.28
N LYS A 179 -15.29 -6.54 -1.55
CA LYS A 179 -16.58 -6.94 -2.15
C LYS A 179 -17.66 -5.88 -1.87
N ARG A 180 -17.28 -4.60 -2.02
CA ARG A 180 -18.19 -3.45 -1.92
C ARG A 180 -18.18 -2.67 -3.23
N ILE A 181 -19.17 -1.79 -3.40
CA ILE A 181 -19.41 -1.06 -4.65
C ILE A 181 -18.65 0.27 -4.58
N PRO A 182 -17.59 0.50 -5.38
CA PRO A 182 -16.88 1.77 -5.37
C PRO A 182 -17.67 2.85 -6.11
N ASN A 183 -17.68 4.08 -5.59
CA ASN A 183 -18.28 5.22 -6.31
C ASN A 183 -17.42 5.70 -7.50
N ALA A 184 -16.11 5.44 -7.48
CA ALA A 184 -15.18 5.75 -8.56
C ALA A 184 -14.18 4.60 -8.78
N ASN A 185 -13.73 4.37 -10.02
CA ASN A 185 -12.91 3.20 -10.33
C ASN A 185 -11.81 3.44 -11.39
N PRO A 186 -10.83 2.52 -11.53
CA PRO A 186 -9.70 2.63 -12.45
C PRO A 186 -10.02 2.78 -13.95
N PHE A 187 -11.28 2.64 -14.37
CA PHE A 187 -11.71 3.02 -15.73
C PHE A 187 -11.97 4.53 -15.86
N GLN A 188 -11.59 5.31 -14.85
CA GLN A 188 -11.85 6.74 -14.72
C GLN A 188 -13.35 7.09 -14.66
N SER A 189 -14.19 6.11 -14.33
CA SER A 189 -15.60 6.34 -14.03
C SER A 189 -15.75 6.94 -12.64
N GLY A 190 -16.59 7.96 -12.51
CA GLY A 190 -16.86 8.62 -11.22
C GLY A 190 -15.72 9.51 -10.71
N VAL A 191 -14.72 9.84 -11.53
CA VAL A 191 -13.59 10.70 -11.11
C VAL A 191 -13.96 12.16 -11.04
N ALA A 192 -14.50 12.69 -12.14
CA ALA A 192 -14.78 14.11 -12.34
C ALA A 192 -16.29 14.36 -12.51
N GLY A 193 -16.65 15.63 -12.64
CA GLY A 193 -18.04 16.06 -12.76
C GLY A 193 -18.65 16.39 -11.39
N GLU A 194 -19.93 16.78 -11.42
CA GLU A 194 -20.62 17.34 -10.27
C GLU A 194 -20.51 16.43 -9.03
N ASN A 195 -20.69 15.13 -9.17
CA ASN A 195 -20.63 14.16 -8.07
C ASN A 195 -19.37 13.29 -8.08
N GLY A 196 -18.35 13.63 -8.88
CA GLY A 196 -17.13 12.83 -8.97
C GLY A 196 -16.31 12.81 -7.67
N ALA A 197 -15.46 11.81 -7.50
CA ALA A 197 -14.55 11.69 -6.37
C ALA A 197 -13.67 12.93 -6.18
N ALA A 198 -13.19 13.56 -7.26
CA ALA A 198 -12.43 14.81 -7.19
C ALA A 198 -13.25 15.93 -6.54
N THR A 199 -14.51 16.11 -6.95
CA THR A 199 -15.43 17.09 -6.37
C THR A 199 -15.74 16.76 -4.92
N PHE A 200 -15.93 15.49 -4.56
CA PHE A 200 -16.11 15.09 -3.17
C PHE A 200 -14.89 15.48 -2.32
N PHE A 201 -13.68 15.04 -2.68
CA PHE A 201 -12.51 15.26 -1.85
C PHE A 201 -12.03 16.72 -1.77
N LEU A 202 -12.30 17.53 -2.80
CA LEU A 202 -11.88 18.94 -2.85
C LEU A 202 -12.97 19.93 -2.42
N SER A 203 -14.20 19.46 -2.18
CA SER A 203 -15.25 20.30 -1.60
C SER A 203 -14.85 20.79 -0.22
N GLU A 204 -15.10 22.08 0.04
CA GLU A 204 -14.74 22.75 1.30
C GLU A 204 -15.92 22.84 2.29
N THR A 205 -17.12 22.44 1.87
CA THR A 205 -18.35 22.48 2.68
C THR A 205 -18.92 21.09 2.86
N GLU A 206 -19.30 20.77 4.10
CA GLU A 206 -19.85 19.43 4.38
C GLU A 206 -21.23 19.26 3.72
N GLU A 207 -22.00 20.33 3.55
CA GLU A 207 -23.28 20.34 2.87
C GLU A 207 -23.15 19.84 1.42
N ARG A 208 -22.10 20.26 0.71
CA ARG A 208 -21.83 19.78 -0.65
C ARG A 208 -21.42 18.31 -0.65
N ASN A 209 -20.60 17.88 0.31
CA ASN A 209 -20.19 16.48 0.45
C ASN A 209 -21.36 15.55 0.76
N THR A 210 -22.23 15.94 1.69
CA THR A 210 -23.48 15.26 2.05
C THR A 210 -24.37 15.08 0.82
N ALA A 211 -24.58 16.15 0.03
CA ALA A 211 -25.37 16.05 -1.20
C ALA A 211 -24.80 15.04 -2.22
N ILE A 212 -23.48 14.98 -2.37
CA ILE A 212 -22.80 13.99 -3.22
C ILE A 212 -22.97 12.59 -2.65
N ALA A 213 -22.76 12.42 -1.34
CA ALA A 213 -22.90 11.13 -0.66
C ALA A 213 -24.32 10.58 -0.80
N ASP A 214 -25.34 11.40 -0.56
CA ASP A 214 -26.74 11.02 -0.72
C ASP A 214 -27.06 10.65 -2.17
N THR A 215 -26.59 11.44 -3.14
CA THR A 215 -26.84 11.19 -4.57
C THR A 215 -26.23 9.87 -5.05
N LEU A 216 -25.06 9.52 -4.50
CA LEU A 216 -24.32 8.32 -4.89
C LEU A 216 -24.61 7.11 -3.99
N GLY A 217 -25.48 7.25 -2.98
CA GLY A 217 -25.71 6.22 -1.96
C GLY A 217 -24.45 5.85 -1.19
N THR A 218 -23.50 6.79 -1.03
CA THR A 218 -22.25 6.56 -0.30
C THR A 218 -22.55 6.29 1.16
N ARG A 219 -21.99 5.22 1.71
CA ARG A 219 -22.05 4.93 3.15
C ARG A 219 -20.68 4.95 3.81
N TYR A 220 -19.63 4.53 3.10
CA TYR A 220 -18.28 4.53 3.62
C TYR A 220 -17.36 5.38 2.76
N VAL A 221 -16.35 5.98 3.38
CA VAL A 221 -15.29 6.73 2.70
C VAL A 221 -13.95 6.14 3.10
N MET A 222 -13.15 5.73 2.13
CA MET A 222 -11.76 5.28 2.36
C MET A 222 -10.80 6.36 1.88
N THR A 223 -9.87 6.73 2.74
CA THR A 223 -8.83 7.73 2.48
C THR A 223 -7.46 7.16 2.80
N ASP A 224 -6.43 7.62 2.11
CA ASP A 224 -5.05 7.34 2.49
C ASP A 224 -4.18 8.61 2.52
N ILE A 225 -2.96 8.47 3.05
CA ILE A 225 -2.02 9.58 3.14
C ILE A 225 -1.63 10.11 1.76
N GLU A 226 -1.62 9.26 0.74
CA GLU A 226 -1.28 9.66 -0.63
C GLU A 226 -2.34 10.62 -1.17
N MET A 227 -3.63 10.36 -0.96
CA MET A 227 -4.71 11.28 -1.32
C MET A 227 -4.54 12.65 -0.66
N SER A 228 -4.18 12.69 0.62
CA SER A 228 -3.95 13.95 1.36
C SER A 228 -2.65 14.67 0.95
N SER A 229 -1.72 13.97 0.28
CA SER A 229 -0.40 14.52 -0.08
C SER A 229 -0.03 14.26 -1.54
N GLY A 230 0.66 13.15 -1.84
CA GLY A 230 1.26 12.87 -3.14
C GLY A 230 0.30 12.80 -4.34
N LYS A 231 -0.97 12.47 -4.11
CA LYS A 231 -2.04 12.42 -5.12
C LYS A 231 -2.99 13.62 -5.06
N PHE A 232 -2.83 14.50 -4.09
CA PHE A 232 -3.67 15.70 -3.95
C PHE A 232 -3.69 16.53 -5.24
N TRP A 233 -2.52 16.70 -5.87
CA TRP A 233 -2.41 17.47 -7.11
C TRP A 233 -3.30 16.92 -8.23
N ALA A 234 -3.40 15.59 -8.36
CA ALA A 234 -4.20 14.95 -9.38
C ALA A 234 -5.68 15.18 -9.10
N MET A 235 -6.13 15.01 -7.85
CA MET A 235 -7.52 15.28 -7.47
C MET A 235 -7.90 16.74 -7.74
N ALA A 236 -7.01 17.69 -7.41
CA ALA A 236 -7.23 19.11 -7.67
C ALA A 236 -7.30 19.41 -9.18
N THR A 237 -6.47 18.78 -10.01
CA THR A 237 -6.53 18.91 -11.48
C THR A 237 -7.81 18.31 -12.07
N TRP A 238 -8.29 17.17 -11.56
CA TRP A 238 -9.56 16.59 -12.00
C TRP A 238 -10.77 17.43 -11.56
N TYR A 239 -10.67 18.09 -10.41
CA TYR A 239 -11.71 19.01 -9.91
C TYR A 239 -11.77 20.31 -10.72
N ASN A 240 -10.60 20.91 -10.99
CA ASN A 240 -10.47 22.11 -11.81
C ASN A 240 -9.19 22.05 -12.63
N SER A 241 -9.29 21.67 -13.90
CA SER A 241 -8.12 21.49 -14.78
C SER A 241 -7.35 22.78 -15.05
N SER A 242 -8.01 23.93 -14.93
CA SER A 242 -7.39 25.24 -15.16
C SER A 242 -6.59 25.71 -13.96
N ALA A 243 -7.09 25.49 -12.74
CA ALA A 243 -6.43 25.92 -11.51
C ALA A 243 -5.46 24.86 -10.95
N GLY A 244 -5.78 23.57 -11.12
CA GLY A 244 -5.05 22.46 -10.51
C GLY A 244 -4.89 22.63 -9.00
N GLN A 245 -3.72 22.26 -8.48
CA GLN A 245 -3.40 22.42 -7.05
C GLN A 245 -3.05 23.85 -6.63
N ALA A 246 -2.91 24.79 -7.57
CA ALA A 246 -2.41 26.13 -7.28
C ALA A 246 -3.18 26.88 -6.18
N PRO A 247 -4.51 26.73 -6.01
CA PRO A 247 -5.23 27.35 -4.89
C PRO A 247 -4.77 26.83 -3.53
N TYR A 248 -4.44 25.54 -3.44
CA TYR A 248 -4.28 24.79 -2.20
C TYR A 248 -2.82 24.60 -1.77
N VAL A 249 -1.92 24.37 -2.75
CA VAL A 249 -0.51 24.05 -2.51
C VAL A 249 0.36 24.99 -3.32
N LYS A 250 1.29 25.67 -2.65
CA LYS A 250 2.29 26.57 -3.25
C LYS A 250 3.66 25.91 -3.21
N THR A 251 4.28 25.79 -4.39
CA THR A 251 5.71 25.47 -4.47
C THR A 251 6.50 26.77 -4.42
N VAL A 252 7.42 26.90 -3.47
CA VAL A 252 8.29 28.05 -3.27
C VAL A 252 9.74 27.58 -3.24
N LEU A 253 10.64 28.31 -3.90
CA LEU A 253 12.07 28.07 -3.88
C LEU A 253 12.70 28.76 -2.67
N ALA A 254 13.17 27.99 -1.70
CA ALA A 254 13.87 28.48 -0.52
C ALA A 254 15.38 28.48 -0.76
N PRO A 255 16.11 29.58 -0.48
CA PRO A 255 17.56 29.63 -0.64
C PRO A 255 18.26 28.67 0.33
N GLU A 256 19.23 27.92 -0.16
CA GLU A 256 20.01 26.99 0.67
C GLU A 256 21.12 27.72 1.44
N GLN A 257 21.37 27.29 2.68
CA GLN A 257 22.46 27.86 3.48
C GLN A 257 23.82 27.44 2.91
N GLY A 258 24.67 28.42 2.61
CA GLY A 258 26.10 28.20 2.31
C GLY A 258 26.47 28.12 0.82
N LEU A 259 25.50 28.03 -0.10
CA LEU A 259 25.74 28.02 -1.55
C LEU A 259 24.93 29.14 -2.21
N GLN A 260 25.63 30.20 -2.63
CA GLN A 260 25.01 31.34 -3.29
C GLN A 260 24.40 30.91 -4.63
N GLY A 261 23.09 31.11 -4.79
CA GLY A 261 22.35 30.71 -6.00
C GLY A 261 21.81 29.27 -6.00
N SER A 262 21.94 28.54 -4.89
CA SER A 262 21.27 27.24 -4.71
C SER A 262 19.91 27.40 -4.03
N TYR A 263 18.91 26.67 -4.53
CA TYR A 263 17.53 26.71 -4.02
C TYR A 263 16.96 25.30 -3.88
N SER A 264 16.18 25.11 -2.82
CA SER A 264 15.38 23.92 -2.58
C SER A 264 13.89 24.23 -2.78
N ALA A 265 13.18 23.38 -3.52
CA ALA A 265 11.74 23.50 -3.68
C ALA A 265 11.01 22.99 -2.43
N VAL A 266 10.15 23.83 -1.85
CA VAL A 266 9.34 23.52 -0.67
C VAL A 266 7.87 23.64 -1.05
N SER A 267 7.07 22.64 -0.70
CA SER A 267 5.61 22.71 -0.83
C SER A 267 5.01 23.21 0.47
N LEU A 268 4.22 24.27 0.37
CA LEU A 268 3.51 24.91 1.48
C LEU A 268 2.01 24.93 1.18
N TYR A 269 1.18 24.92 2.21
CA TYR A 269 -0.27 24.78 2.12
C TYR A 269 -0.96 26.12 2.37
N ASP A 270 -1.91 26.44 1.51
CA ASP A 270 -2.84 27.55 1.67
C ASP A 270 -3.94 27.19 2.68
N ALA A 271 -4.67 28.19 3.20
CA ALA A 271 -5.78 27.95 4.14
C ALA A 271 -6.86 27.05 3.50
N SER A 272 -7.12 27.22 2.21
CA SER A 272 -8.09 26.43 1.44
C SER A 272 -7.80 24.92 1.47
N TYR A 273 -6.53 24.50 1.52
CA TYR A 273 -6.16 23.09 1.58
C TYR A 273 -6.80 22.39 2.79
N PHE A 274 -6.78 23.05 3.95
CA PHE A 274 -7.25 22.48 5.21
C PHE A 274 -8.77 22.37 5.30
N ASN A 275 -9.49 23.14 4.47
CA ASN A 275 -10.95 23.07 4.39
C ASN A 275 -11.44 21.94 3.48
N THR A 276 -10.58 21.38 2.63
CA THR A 276 -10.95 20.26 1.75
C THR A 276 -11.41 19.05 2.56
N MET A 277 -12.37 18.31 2.02
CA MET A 277 -12.88 17.10 2.66
C MET A 277 -11.78 16.07 2.91
N ILE A 278 -10.81 15.92 2.00
CA ILE A 278 -9.69 14.99 2.21
C ILE A 278 -8.84 15.37 3.42
N ALA A 279 -8.53 16.66 3.63
CA ALA A 279 -7.80 17.10 4.80
C ALA A 279 -8.64 16.91 6.08
N ARG A 280 -9.92 17.32 6.05
CA ARG A 280 -10.84 17.19 7.20
C ARG A 280 -11.01 15.74 7.66
N LEU A 281 -11.12 14.80 6.72
CA LEU A 281 -11.17 13.37 7.02
C LEU A 281 -9.79 12.85 7.46
N HIS A 282 -8.80 12.92 6.57
CA HIS A 282 -7.57 12.15 6.75
C HIS A 282 -6.60 12.78 7.76
N ASN A 283 -6.49 14.11 7.78
CA ASN A 283 -5.52 14.80 8.65
C ASN A 283 -6.09 15.04 10.05
N PHE A 284 -7.40 15.26 10.14
CA PHE A 284 -8.05 15.73 11.37
C PHE A 284 -9.06 14.74 11.96
N ASP A 285 -9.21 13.54 11.39
CA ASP A 285 -10.15 12.50 11.85
C ASP A 285 -11.61 13.00 11.95
N GLY A 286 -11.96 14.01 11.15
CA GLY A 286 -13.25 14.71 11.19
C GLY A 286 -13.46 15.64 12.40
N SER A 287 -12.46 15.83 13.26
CA SER A 287 -12.52 16.74 14.41
C SER A 287 -12.32 18.20 14.00
N MET A 288 -12.85 19.16 14.77
CA MET A 288 -12.44 20.55 14.62
C MET A 288 -10.98 20.72 15.05
N VAL A 289 -10.26 21.57 14.35
CA VAL A 289 -8.86 21.90 14.68
C VAL A 289 -8.71 23.40 14.68
N ALA A 290 -8.10 23.92 15.75
CA ALA A 290 -7.79 25.33 15.84
C ALA A 290 -6.60 25.66 14.94
N GLY A 291 -6.70 26.78 14.23
CA GLY A 291 -5.54 27.40 13.60
C GLY A 291 -4.73 28.19 14.62
N GLY A 292 -3.89 29.10 14.13
CA GLY A 292 -3.24 30.09 14.99
C GLY A 292 -1.76 30.32 14.69
N GLN A 293 -1.12 29.49 13.88
CA GLN A 293 0.25 29.73 13.44
C GLN A 293 0.39 29.53 11.93
N ALA A 294 1.09 30.45 11.28
CA ALA A 294 1.38 30.39 9.86
C ALA A 294 2.72 31.05 9.55
N TYR A 295 3.31 30.67 8.42
CA TYR A 295 4.43 31.39 7.83
C TYR A 295 3.93 32.58 7.04
N TYR A 296 4.39 33.77 7.42
CA TYR A 296 4.47 34.91 6.51
C TYR A 296 5.66 34.68 5.57
N VAL A 297 5.41 34.67 4.26
CA VAL A 297 6.43 34.40 3.23
C VAL A 297 6.43 35.50 2.18
N GLU A 298 7.51 36.25 2.06
CA GLU A 298 7.75 37.17 0.96
C GLU A 298 8.39 36.42 -0.20
N VAL A 299 7.91 36.67 -1.41
CA VAL A 299 8.42 36.04 -2.63
C VAL A 299 8.69 37.06 -3.74
N ASP A 300 9.68 36.72 -4.58
CA ASP A 300 9.98 37.39 -5.84
C ASP A 300 9.72 36.42 -7.00
N ASP A 301 8.69 36.71 -7.78
CA ASP A 301 8.26 35.89 -8.92
C ASP A 301 9.13 36.15 -10.17
N ARG A 302 10.07 37.10 -10.13
CA ARG A 302 10.93 37.47 -11.28
C ARG A 302 12.22 36.68 -11.34
N LEU A 303 12.60 36.04 -10.22
CA LEU A 303 13.88 35.36 -10.08
C LEU A 303 13.91 33.97 -10.73
N SER A 304 12.76 33.34 -10.91
CA SER A 304 12.64 31.99 -11.48
C SER A 304 11.23 31.74 -12.02
N SER A 305 11.01 30.56 -12.60
CA SER A 305 9.68 30.08 -13.00
C SER A 305 8.77 29.74 -11.81
N TYR A 306 9.37 29.50 -10.63
CA TYR A 306 8.67 29.36 -9.36
C TYR A 306 8.98 30.56 -8.45
N PRO A 307 8.05 30.98 -7.59
CA PRO A 307 8.28 32.05 -6.61
C PRO A 307 9.50 31.73 -5.75
N VAL A 308 10.44 32.68 -5.62
CA VAL A 308 11.62 32.54 -4.76
C VAL A 308 11.35 33.24 -3.44
N ALA A 309 11.45 32.51 -2.32
CA ALA A 309 11.32 33.10 -0.99
C ALA A 309 12.49 34.04 -0.69
N THR A 310 12.17 35.29 -0.37
CA THR A 310 13.15 36.31 0.06
C THR A 310 13.15 36.48 1.57
N ALA A 311 12.01 36.21 2.22
CA ALA A 311 11.87 36.17 3.67
C ALA A 311 10.79 35.15 4.06
N ALA A 312 10.97 34.48 5.20
CA ALA A 312 9.96 33.61 5.79
C ALA A 312 10.03 33.69 7.31
N GLN A 313 8.89 33.94 7.95
CA GLN A 313 8.79 34.03 9.40
C GLN A 313 7.51 33.35 9.89
N MET A 314 7.63 32.49 10.91
CA MET A 314 6.48 31.92 11.60
C MET A 314 5.91 32.97 12.57
N MET A 315 4.61 33.19 12.49
CA MET A 315 3.89 34.19 13.28
C MET A 315 2.51 33.66 13.68
N ASP A 316 1.86 34.37 14.62
CA ASP A 316 0.42 34.22 14.81
C ASP A 316 -0.31 34.52 13.49
N THR A 317 -1.39 33.78 13.19
CA THR A 317 -2.09 33.86 11.90
C THR A 317 -2.65 35.26 11.62
N ALA A 318 -3.22 35.94 12.61
CA ALA A 318 -3.76 37.28 12.42
C ALA A 318 -2.65 38.29 12.14
N VAL A 319 -1.51 38.14 12.82
CA VAL A 319 -0.32 38.98 12.59
C VAL A 319 0.27 38.73 11.21
N ALA A 320 0.40 37.46 10.78
CA ALA A 320 0.90 37.10 9.45
C ALA A 320 0.03 37.70 8.34
N ARG A 321 -1.31 37.66 8.50
CA ARG A 321 -2.25 38.26 7.54
C ARG A 321 -2.11 39.77 7.45
N ALA A 322 -2.08 40.45 8.59
CA ALA A 322 -1.91 41.90 8.62
C ALA A 322 -0.57 42.32 7.97
N ALA A 323 0.50 41.57 8.23
CA ALA A 323 1.81 41.81 7.61
C ALA A 323 1.78 41.57 6.08
N ALA A 324 1.17 40.47 5.63
CA ALA A 324 1.05 40.16 4.20
C ALA A 324 0.21 41.20 3.45
N GLU A 325 -0.90 41.64 4.04
CA GLU A 325 -1.73 42.70 3.46
C GLU A 325 -0.97 44.02 3.36
N ALA A 326 -0.29 44.43 4.45
CA ALA A 326 0.50 45.67 4.46
C ALA A 326 1.65 45.64 3.44
N TYR A 327 2.32 44.50 3.28
CA TYR A 327 3.34 44.30 2.25
C TYR A 327 2.74 44.44 0.84
N ASN A 328 1.65 43.72 0.57
CA ASN A 328 1.04 43.64 -0.75
C ASN A 328 0.43 44.96 -1.22
N GLN A 329 0.04 45.87 -0.32
CA GLN A 329 -0.46 47.21 -0.68
C GLN A 329 0.59 48.07 -1.40
N ASN A 330 1.88 47.87 -1.11
CA ASN A 330 2.98 48.67 -1.66
C ASN A 330 4.04 47.81 -2.36
N ALA A 331 3.71 46.56 -2.69
CA ALA A 331 4.65 45.62 -3.29
C ALA A 331 5.11 46.10 -4.67
N ALA A 332 6.41 45.95 -4.94
CA ALA A 332 6.94 46.22 -6.27
C ALA A 332 6.35 45.22 -7.27
N PRO A 333 6.18 45.59 -8.56
CA PRO A 333 5.74 44.65 -9.56
C PRO A 333 6.61 43.38 -9.59
N GLY A 334 5.96 42.22 -9.45
CA GLY A 334 6.61 40.91 -9.39
C GLY A 334 7.04 40.45 -8.00
N THR A 335 6.73 41.19 -6.92
CA THR A 335 6.90 40.72 -5.54
C THR A 335 5.56 40.66 -4.82
N ARG A 336 5.45 39.79 -3.81
CA ARG A 336 4.25 39.65 -2.98
C ARG A 336 4.55 38.88 -1.69
N ALA A 337 3.67 39.00 -0.70
CA ALA A 337 3.67 38.19 0.51
C ALA A 337 2.49 37.22 0.54
N MET A 338 2.69 36.06 1.15
CA MET A 338 1.70 35.00 1.35
C MET A 338 1.65 34.56 2.81
N VAL A 339 0.51 34.00 3.22
CA VAL A 339 0.35 33.32 4.51
C VAL A 339 0.15 31.83 4.24
N LEU A 340 1.09 31.00 4.66
CA LEU A 340 1.15 29.59 4.29
C LEU A 340 1.50 28.71 5.49
N SER A 341 1.11 27.44 5.44
CA SER A 341 1.51 26.42 6.40
C SER A 341 2.55 25.49 5.80
N SER A 342 3.54 25.06 6.57
CA SER A 342 4.52 24.06 6.12
C SER A 342 4.09 22.63 6.42
N ASN A 343 2.94 22.45 7.08
CA ASN A 343 2.54 21.16 7.60
C ASN A 343 1.06 20.82 7.33
N LEU A 344 0.83 19.59 6.93
CA LEU A 344 -0.49 19.01 6.67
C LEU A 344 -1.41 19.01 7.91
N LEU A 345 -0.84 19.10 9.11
CA LEU A 345 -1.56 19.04 10.40
C LEU A 345 -1.69 20.38 11.12
N THR A 346 -1.10 21.45 10.61
CA THR A 346 -1.20 22.77 11.24
C THR A 346 -2.00 23.70 10.34
N PRO A 347 -3.34 23.74 10.49
CA PRO A 347 -4.16 24.62 9.67
C PRO A 347 -3.89 26.09 10.03
N ILE A 348 -4.08 26.97 9.05
CA ILE A 348 -3.93 28.42 9.22
C ILE A 348 -5.15 28.96 9.98
N ASP A 349 -6.34 28.65 9.48
CA ASP A 349 -7.61 29.01 10.08
C ASP A 349 -8.18 27.87 10.94
N ASN A 350 -9.22 28.19 11.71
CA ASN A 350 -10.01 27.17 12.38
C ASN A 350 -10.75 26.31 11.35
N VAL A 351 -10.54 25.00 11.42
CA VAL A 351 -11.21 24.01 10.56
C VAL A 351 -12.40 23.43 11.33
N PRO A 352 -13.63 23.49 10.80
CA PRO A 352 -14.81 22.95 11.49
C PRO A 352 -14.83 21.41 11.45
N ALA A 353 -15.35 20.83 12.53
CA ALA A 353 -15.60 19.39 12.60
C ALA A 353 -16.56 18.92 11.51
N LEU A 354 -16.43 17.66 11.11
CA LEU A 354 -17.44 16.96 10.34
C LEU A 354 -18.55 16.48 11.29
N LYS A 355 -19.78 16.69 10.87
CA LYS A 355 -21.03 16.37 11.59
C LYS A 355 -21.53 14.96 11.27
N HIS A 356 -21.23 14.50 10.06
CA HIS A 356 -21.83 13.30 9.47
C HIS A 356 -20.81 12.20 9.16
N TYR A 357 -19.54 12.37 9.55
CA TYR A 357 -18.50 11.39 9.26
C TYR A 357 -17.80 10.97 10.54
N ARG A 358 -17.79 9.65 10.82
CA ARG A 358 -17.04 9.07 11.93
C ARG A 358 -15.96 8.13 11.43
N LEU A 359 -14.77 8.19 12.03
CA LEU A 359 -13.73 7.19 11.83
C LEU A 359 -14.22 5.86 12.41
N VAL A 360 -14.17 4.78 11.62
CA VAL A 360 -14.61 3.43 12.05
C VAL A 360 -13.48 2.40 12.00
N HIS A 361 -12.44 2.68 11.22
CA HIS A 361 -11.23 1.86 11.13
C HIS A 361 -10.03 2.68 10.66
N GLU A 362 -8.84 2.29 11.09
CA GLU A 362 -7.58 2.77 10.54
C GLU A 362 -6.53 1.66 10.48
N SER A 363 -5.63 1.76 9.51
CA SER A 363 -4.58 0.78 9.30
C SER A 363 -3.44 0.92 10.33
N PRO A 364 -2.60 -0.12 10.53
CA PRO A 364 -1.62 -0.13 11.63
C PRO A 364 -0.43 0.83 11.41
N THR A 365 -0.06 1.13 10.16
CA THR A 365 1.15 1.91 9.87
C THR A 365 0.93 3.39 10.14
N ASN A 366 1.71 3.97 11.05
CA ASN A 366 1.85 5.43 11.18
C ASN A 366 2.85 5.94 10.12
N VAL A 367 2.44 6.93 9.34
CA VAL A 367 3.26 7.53 8.27
C VAL A 367 4.22 8.59 8.79
N VAL A 368 4.04 9.00 10.05
CA VAL A 368 4.91 9.92 10.75
C VAL A 368 5.92 9.13 11.61
N PRO A 369 7.23 9.47 11.59
CA PRO A 369 8.22 8.83 12.45
C PRO A 369 7.88 8.94 13.94
N ALA A 370 8.21 7.90 14.70
CA ALA A 370 8.04 7.88 16.15
C ALA A 370 8.76 9.07 16.80
N GLY A 371 8.07 9.75 17.73
CA GLY A 371 8.62 10.89 18.46
C GLY A 371 8.42 12.27 17.81
N ALA A 372 7.89 12.35 16.58
CA ALA A 372 7.55 13.62 15.93
C ALA A 372 6.29 14.30 16.51
N GLY A 373 5.58 13.63 17.42
CA GLY A 373 4.40 14.17 18.12
C GLY A 373 3.07 14.02 17.39
N TRP A 374 3.06 13.44 16.18
CA TRP A 374 1.84 13.17 15.42
C TRP A 374 1.68 11.69 15.07
N ASP A 375 0.44 11.24 15.00
CA ASP A 375 0.07 9.88 14.62
C ASP A 375 -1.00 9.91 13.53
N ILE A 376 -0.56 9.72 12.28
CA ILE A 376 -1.43 9.67 11.10
C ILE A 376 -1.29 8.28 10.49
N LYS A 377 -2.39 7.52 10.48
CA LYS A 377 -2.40 6.19 9.86
C LYS A 377 -2.44 6.25 8.34
N TYR A 378 -1.87 5.24 7.69
CA TYR A 378 -1.77 5.19 6.24
C TYR A 378 -3.14 5.18 5.57
N VAL A 379 -4.05 4.29 5.97
CA VAL A 379 -5.43 4.19 5.46
C VAL A 379 -6.41 4.43 6.60
N LYS A 380 -7.49 5.14 6.31
CA LYS A 380 -8.60 5.41 7.24
C LYS A 380 -9.93 5.18 6.56
N VAL A 381 -10.86 4.53 7.27
CA VAL A 381 -12.23 4.27 6.83
C VAL A 381 -13.19 5.06 7.71
N PHE A 382 -14.06 5.82 7.06
CA PHE A 382 -15.11 6.60 7.70
C PHE A 382 -16.48 6.06 7.31
N GLU A 383 -17.46 6.15 8.20
CA GLU A 383 -18.87 5.95 7.87
C GLU A 383 -19.58 7.31 7.82
N TYR A 384 -20.37 7.50 6.77
CA TYR A 384 -21.30 8.60 6.61
C TYR A 384 -22.63 8.28 7.30
N VAL A 385 -23.05 9.13 8.24
CA VAL A 385 -24.20 8.92 9.13
C VAL A 385 -25.03 10.21 9.30
N PRO A 386 -26.34 10.10 9.59
CA PRO A 386 -27.16 11.28 9.89
C PRO A 386 -26.66 12.09 11.09
N GLY A 387 -26.14 11.43 12.13
CA GLY A 387 -25.56 12.08 13.31
C GLY A 387 -26.61 12.49 14.34
N ALA A 388 -26.34 12.24 15.63
CA ALA A 388 -27.26 12.57 16.70
C ALA A 388 -27.26 14.07 17.00
N ARG A 389 -28.42 14.64 17.35
CA ARG A 389 -28.59 16.09 17.56
C ARG A 389 -28.60 16.41 19.06
N ILE A 390 -27.77 17.34 19.50
CA ILE A 390 -27.65 17.72 20.92
C ILE A 390 -27.77 19.24 21.03
N GLN A 391 -28.66 19.72 21.89
CA GLN A 391 -28.81 21.16 22.14
C GLN A 391 -27.70 21.67 23.06
N GLY A 392 -27.08 22.79 22.72
CA GLY A 392 -26.06 23.42 23.55
C GLY A 392 -25.18 24.41 22.79
N THR A 393 -24.44 25.23 23.53
CA THR A 393 -23.50 26.23 23.00
C THR A 393 -22.07 25.89 23.39
N GLY A 394 -21.09 26.55 22.76
CA GLY A 394 -19.68 26.32 23.01
C GLY A 394 -19.11 25.15 22.20
N VAL A 395 -18.22 24.37 22.82
CA VAL A 395 -17.53 23.23 22.18
C VAL A 395 -17.93 21.94 22.89
N ILE A 396 -18.35 20.95 22.12
CA ILE A 396 -18.58 19.59 22.59
C ILE A 396 -17.35 18.72 22.26
N ALA A 397 -16.96 17.83 23.17
CA ALA A 397 -15.79 16.97 23.02
C ALA A 397 -16.10 15.52 23.39
N LEU A 398 -15.46 14.57 22.72
CA LEU A 398 -15.49 13.14 23.01
C LEU A 398 -14.11 12.53 22.80
N ASP A 399 -13.60 11.83 23.81
CA ASP A 399 -12.37 11.05 23.69
C ASP A 399 -12.67 9.70 23.05
N LEU A 400 -11.84 9.31 22.08
CA LEU A 400 -11.98 8.12 21.26
C LEU A 400 -10.68 7.30 21.32
N VAL A 401 -10.83 5.98 21.18
CA VAL A 401 -9.72 5.04 20.98
C VAL A 401 -9.98 4.29 19.69
N SER A 402 -9.01 4.28 18.78
CA SER A 402 -9.09 3.54 17.52
C SER A 402 -8.83 2.04 17.68
N ASN A 403 -9.08 1.27 16.63
CA ASN A 403 -8.75 -0.15 16.55
C ASN A 403 -7.24 -0.44 16.71
N THR A 404 -6.36 0.53 16.45
CA THR A 404 -4.92 0.39 16.68
C THR A 404 -4.46 0.87 18.06
N GLY A 405 -5.40 1.24 18.94
CA GLY A 405 -5.10 1.80 20.27
C GLY A 405 -4.70 3.27 20.28
N ARG A 406 -4.83 3.99 19.14
CA ARG A 406 -4.53 5.43 19.07
C ARG A 406 -5.64 6.21 19.76
N THR A 407 -5.28 7.11 20.66
CA THR A 407 -6.23 7.99 21.34
C THR A 407 -6.34 9.33 20.62
N PHE A 408 -7.55 9.83 20.41
CA PHE A 408 -7.80 11.16 19.85
C PHE A 408 -9.10 11.74 20.41
N THR A 409 -9.28 13.06 20.30
CA THR A 409 -10.49 13.74 20.78
C THR A 409 -11.23 14.35 19.59
N TYR A 410 -12.47 13.90 19.38
CA TYR A 410 -13.41 14.61 18.52
C TYR A 410 -13.90 15.86 19.25
N LYS A 411 -13.80 17.01 18.60
CA LYS A 411 -14.32 18.29 19.09
C LYS A 411 -15.20 18.90 18.01
N GLN A 412 -16.24 19.63 18.42
CA GLN A 412 -17.12 20.36 17.52
C GLN A 412 -17.63 21.64 18.18
N ALA A 413 -17.61 22.74 17.44
CA ALA A 413 -18.25 23.99 17.84
C ALA A 413 -19.76 23.95 17.51
N SER A 414 -20.57 24.50 18.40
CA SER A 414 -22.02 24.62 18.22
C SER A 414 -22.34 25.51 17.01
N THR A 415 -23.33 25.12 16.22
CA THR A 415 -23.93 25.95 15.16
C THR A 415 -25.37 26.23 15.56
N ASP A 416 -25.74 27.51 15.69
CA ASP A 416 -27.11 27.94 16.05
C ASP A 416 -27.69 27.28 17.32
N GLY A 417 -26.84 27.01 18.31
CA GLY A 417 -27.24 26.41 19.57
C GLY A 417 -27.38 24.88 19.53
N GLU A 418 -26.86 24.23 18.49
CA GLU A 418 -26.94 22.79 18.30
C GLU A 418 -25.60 22.17 17.87
N PHE A 419 -25.41 20.91 18.28
CA PHE A 419 -24.38 20.00 17.82
C PHE A 419 -25.03 18.86 17.03
N ILE A 420 -24.39 18.42 15.94
CA ILE A 420 -24.72 17.18 15.23
C ILE A 420 -23.48 16.30 15.29
N VAL A 421 -23.55 15.21 16.06
CA VAL A 421 -22.38 14.41 16.40
C VAL A 421 -22.42 13.02 15.74
N PRO A 422 -21.33 12.57 15.09
CA PRO A 422 -21.34 11.33 14.32
C PRO A 422 -20.96 10.07 15.14
N TYR A 423 -20.40 10.22 16.34
CA TYR A 423 -19.99 9.07 17.16
C TYR A 423 -21.07 8.73 18.20
N SER A 424 -21.28 7.43 18.42
CA SER A 424 -22.07 6.93 19.55
C SER A 424 -21.16 6.67 20.75
N THR A 425 -21.65 6.91 21.96
CA THR A 425 -20.97 6.49 23.21
C THR A 425 -21.38 5.09 23.64
N THR A 426 -22.52 4.58 23.14
CA THR A 426 -23.03 3.25 23.48
C THR A 426 -23.58 2.53 22.24
N GLY A 427 -23.34 1.23 22.15
CA GLY A 427 -23.89 0.39 21.08
C GLY A 427 -23.18 0.49 19.72
N SER A 428 -22.02 1.15 19.63
CA SER A 428 -21.22 1.17 18.40
C SER A 428 -20.86 -0.26 17.95
N PRO A 429 -21.05 -0.61 16.66
CA PRO A 429 -20.62 -1.91 16.13
C PRO A 429 -19.12 -1.95 15.81
N TYR A 430 -18.41 -0.81 15.84
CA TYR A 430 -17.03 -0.70 15.37
C TYR A 430 -16.01 -0.74 16.50
N GLU A 431 -14.74 -0.92 16.12
CA GLU A 431 -13.59 -0.98 17.03
C GLU A 431 -13.06 0.40 17.42
N VAL A 432 -13.34 1.44 16.62
CA VAL A 432 -13.19 2.84 17.05
C VAL A 432 -14.31 3.17 18.03
N LYS A 433 -13.96 3.40 19.30
CA LYS A 433 -14.92 3.48 20.41
C LYS A 433 -14.70 4.70 21.27
N ALA A 434 -15.79 5.22 21.81
CA ALA A 434 -15.79 6.24 22.84
C ALA A 434 -15.10 5.73 24.12
N ALA A 435 -14.20 6.54 24.67
CA ALA A 435 -13.56 6.31 25.96
C ALA A 435 -14.38 6.88 27.14
N GLY A 436 -15.59 7.38 26.88
CA GLY A 436 -16.46 8.01 27.86
C GLY A 436 -17.68 8.66 27.22
N ARG A 437 -18.15 9.73 27.86
CA ARG A 437 -19.30 10.52 27.40
C ARG A 437 -18.88 11.74 26.61
N TYR A 438 -19.80 12.27 25.81
CA TYR A 438 -19.66 13.62 25.30
C TYR A 438 -19.67 14.62 26.45
N ARG A 439 -18.85 15.66 26.35
CA ARG A 439 -18.75 16.74 27.35
C ARG A 439 -18.85 18.09 26.66
N ILE A 440 -19.73 18.96 27.13
CA ILE A 440 -19.75 20.36 26.67
C ILE A 440 -18.76 21.15 27.54
N GLU A 441 -17.67 21.60 26.92
CA GLU A 441 -16.55 22.28 27.58
C GLU A 441 -17.04 23.49 28.39
N GLY A 442 -16.54 23.64 29.62
CA GLY A 442 -16.90 24.74 30.52
C GLY A 442 -18.26 24.62 31.22
N THR A 443 -19.09 23.62 30.90
CA THR A 443 -20.44 23.48 31.50
C THR A 443 -20.59 22.34 32.49
N GLY A 444 -19.69 21.35 32.45
CA GLY A 444 -19.81 20.11 33.23
C GLY A 444 -20.92 19.15 32.76
N ARG A 445 -21.65 19.48 31.69
CA ARG A 445 -22.69 18.62 31.13
C ARG A 445 -22.06 17.46 30.37
N GLU A 446 -22.47 16.25 30.74
CA GLU A 446 -22.09 15.01 30.04
C GLU A 446 -23.32 14.37 29.38
N ILE A 447 -23.14 13.81 28.17
CA ILE A 447 -24.22 13.19 27.39
C ILE A 447 -23.78 11.81 26.89
N ASP A 448 -24.65 10.82 27.09
CA ASP A 448 -24.57 9.52 26.41
C ASP A 448 -25.35 9.59 25.09
N VAL A 449 -24.75 9.07 24.01
CA VAL A 449 -25.34 9.03 22.67
C VAL A 449 -25.45 7.58 22.21
N PRO A 450 -26.66 7.01 22.16
CA PRO A 450 -26.88 5.66 21.61
C PRO A 450 -26.63 5.61 20.10
N GLU A 451 -26.11 4.49 19.61
CA GLU A 451 -25.92 4.21 18.17
C GLU A 451 -27.21 4.43 17.36
N THR A 452 -28.36 4.04 17.91
CA THR A 452 -29.65 4.25 17.25
C THR A 452 -29.96 5.72 17.02
N ALA A 453 -29.52 6.62 17.92
CA ALA A 453 -29.72 8.05 17.77
C ALA A 453 -28.83 8.62 16.65
N VAL A 454 -27.59 8.13 16.52
CA VAL A 454 -26.68 8.51 15.43
C VAL A 454 -27.26 8.08 14.08
N MET A 455 -27.69 6.82 13.98
CA MET A 455 -28.16 6.23 12.72
C MET A 455 -29.52 6.78 12.26
N GLN A 456 -30.33 7.33 13.16
CA GLN A 456 -31.66 7.90 12.86
C GLN A 456 -31.71 9.43 12.94
N GLY A 457 -30.61 10.09 13.29
CA GLY A 457 -30.57 11.55 13.44
C GLY A 457 -31.39 12.10 14.60
N LEU A 458 -31.54 11.32 15.69
CA LEU A 458 -32.43 11.67 16.80
C LEU A 458 -31.80 12.72 17.71
N GLN A 459 -32.67 13.50 18.35
CA GLN A 459 -32.25 14.40 19.43
C GLN A 459 -31.94 13.61 20.70
N VAL A 460 -30.85 13.94 21.36
CA VAL A 460 -30.38 13.31 22.60
C VAL A 460 -30.01 14.38 23.63
N GLY A 461 -30.45 14.17 24.87
CA GLY A 461 -30.13 15.05 26.01
C GLY A 461 -31.15 16.16 26.22
#